data_AF-A0A411YZE3-F1
#
_entry.id   AF-A0A411YZE3-F1
#
_cell.length_a   1.000
_cell.length_b   1.000
_cell.length_c   1.000
_cell.angle_alpha   90.00
_cell.angle_beta   90.00
_cell.angle_gamma   90.00
#
_symmetry.space_group_name_H-M   'P 1'
#
loop_
_entity.id
_entity.type
_entity.pdbx_description
1 polymer ?
#
loop_
_entity_poly.entity_id
_entity_poly.type
_entity_poly.pdbx_seq_one_letter_code
_entity_poly.pdbx_strand_id
1 'polypeptide(L)'
;MTEFETVLEPLARVTRKQKTIEAYAYWLRDGAWSDAAGESLETEEIVFYAEGLLMEGFQLAWDHVSDPGLGDHIRLCFWQGDRPALPDLPSGATRLTGGTSAA
;
A
#
# COMPACT_ATOMS: atom_id res chain seq x y z
N MET A 1 3.96 -3.73 20.96
CA MET A 1 3.57 -3.82 19.55
C MET A 1 4.39 -2.78 18.82
N THR A 2 5.22 -3.20 17.87
CA THR A 2 6.02 -2.28 17.07
C THR A 2 5.11 -1.54 16.09
N GLU A 3 5.59 -0.43 15.56
CA GLU A 3 4.89 0.30 14.50
C GLU A 3 4.68 -0.57 13.26
N PHE A 4 5.68 -1.40 12.92
CA PHE A 4 5.60 -2.41 11.86
C PHE A 4 4.45 -3.39 12.07
N GLU A 5 4.29 -3.94 13.28
CA GLU A 5 3.16 -4.82 13.59
C GLU A 5 1.82 -4.10 13.42
N THR A 6 1.75 -2.82 13.79
CA THR A 6 0.51 -2.03 13.70
C THR A 6 0.06 -1.80 12.25
N VAL A 7 1.00 -1.59 11.32
CA VAL A 7 0.70 -1.36 9.91
C VAL A 7 0.62 -2.66 9.09
N LEU A 8 1.47 -3.65 9.36
CA LEU A 8 1.58 -4.88 8.57
C LEU A 8 0.62 -5.97 9.02
N GLU A 9 0.24 -6.05 10.31
CA GLU A 9 -0.66 -7.11 10.75
C GLU A 9 -2.05 -7.04 10.06
N PRO A 10 -2.70 -5.86 9.94
CA PRO A 10 -3.97 -5.78 9.23
C PRO A 10 -3.81 -6.04 7.73
N LEU A 11 -2.71 -5.63 7.12
CA LEU A 11 -2.39 -5.96 5.71
C LEU A 11 -2.26 -7.47 5.52
N ALA A 12 -1.49 -8.14 6.38
CA ALA A 12 -1.33 -9.59 6.37
C ALA A 12 -2.65 -10.35 6.64
N ARG A 13 -3.60 -9.76 7.36
CA ARG A 13 -4.95 -10.33 7.50
C ARG A 13 -5.74 -10.25 6.19
N VAL A 14 -5.59 -9.19 5.40
CA VAL A 14 -6.26 -9.05 4.09
C VAL A 14 -5.68 -10.07 3.10
N THR A 15 -4.37 -10.13 2.93
CA THR A 15 -3.71 -11.05 1.99
C THR A 15 -3.90 -12.53 2.36
N ARG A 16 -4.09 -12.84 3.64
CA ARG A 16 -4.49 -14.20 4.07
C ARG A 16 -5.92 -14.56 3.66
N LYS A 17 -6.84 -13.60 3.63
CA LYS A 17 -8.26 -13.83 3.27
C LYS A 17 -8.46 -13.84 1.77
N GLN A 18 -7.75 -12.99 1.03
CA GLN A 18 -7.85 -12.88 -0.43
C GLN A 18 -6.56 -13.41 -1.06
N LYS A 19 -6.61 -14.64 -1.53
CA LYS A 19 -5.42 -15.38 -2.00
C LYS A 19 -4.92 -14.98 -3.38
N THR A 20 -5.68 -14.15 -4.08
CA THR A 20 -5.40 -13.72 -5.46
C THR A 20 -5.44 -12.19 -5.57
N ILE A 21 -5.34 -11.47 -4.43
CA ILE A 21 -5.31 -10.01 -4.44
C ILE A 21 -3.92 -9.54 -4.86
N GLU A 22 -3.87 -8.68 -5.86
CA GLU A 22 -2.63 -8.04 -6.27
C GLU A 22 -2.43 -6.73 -5.50
N ALA A 23 -1.17 -6.30 -5.38
CA ALA A 23 -0.88 -4.94 -4.94
C ALA A 23 -0.18 -4.13 -6.03
N TYR A 24 -0.41 -2.82 -5.99
CA TYR A 24 0.18 -1.85 -6.88
C TYR A 24 0.99 -0.83 -6.08
N ALA A 25 2.30 -0.76 -6.35
CA ALA A 25 3.22 0.14 -5.65
C ALA A 25 3.30 1.51 -6.31
N TYR A 26 3.09 2.57 -5.52
CA TYR A 26 3.17 3.97 -5.89
C TYR A 26 4.30 4.63 -5.12
N TRP A 27 5.08 5.43 -5.82
CA TRP A 27 6.29 6.04 -5.26
C TRP A 27 6.19 7.55 -5.28
N LEU A 28 6.49 8.19 -4.16
CA LEU A 28 6.70 9.63 -4.12
C LEU A 28 8.13 9.93 -4.60
N ARG A 29 8.24 10.67 -5.70
CA ARG A 29 9.51 11.14 -6.25
C ARG A 29 9.40 12.59 -6.67
N ASP A 30 10.37 13.40 -6.27
CA ASP A 30 10.45 14.83 -6.65
C ASP A 30 9.14 15.61 -6.35
N GLY A 31 8.43 15.22 -5.27
CA GLY A 31 7.17 15.84 -4.85
C GLY A 31 5.92 15.39 -5.60
N ALA A 32 6.03 14.45 -6.54
CA ALA A 32 4.92 13.88 -7.29
C ALA A 32 4.83 12.36 -7.07
N TRP A 33 3.60 11.84 -7.05
CA TRP A 33 3.36 10.40 -7.08
C TRP A 33 3.56 9.88 -8.50
N SER A 34 4.05 8.65 -8.63
CA SER A 34 4.14 7.98 -9.92
C SER A 34 2.77 7.87 -10.59
N ASP A 35 2.70 8.20 -11.88
CA ASP A 35 1.44 8.19 -12.68
C ASP A 35 0.84 6.79 -12.84
N ALA A 36 1.65 5.75 -12.64
CA ALA A 36 1.26 4.36 -12.67
C ALA A 36 1.81 3.62 -11.45
N ALA A 37 1.18 2.48 -11.15
CA ALA A 37 1.76 1.46 -10.30
C ALA A 37 3.12 1.07 -10.89
N GLY A 38 4.21 1.37 -10.17
CA GLY A 38 5.56 1.06 -10.63
C GLY A 38 5.80 -0.45 -10.72
N GLU A 39 5.13 -1.22 -9.86
CA GLU A 39 5.25 -2.67 -9.76
C GLU A 39 3.92 -3.27 -9.29
N SER A 40 3.50 -4.36 -9.93
CA SER A 40 2.43 -5.24 -9.46
C SER A 40 3.04 -6.36 -8.62
N LEU A 41 2.52 -6.58 -7.43
CA LEU A 41 2.98 -7.60 -6.50
C LEU A 41 1.91 -8.67 -6.35
N GLU A 42 2.33 -9.93 -6.40
CA GLU A 42 1.45 -11.06 -6.11
C GLU A 42 1.13 -11.10 -4.61
N THR A 43 0.01 -11.72 -4.24
CA THR A 43 -0.48 -11.76 -2.85
C THR A 43 0.60 -12.17 -1.83
N GLU A 44 1.46 -13.11 -2.22
CA GLU A 44 2.52 -13.68 -1.38
C GLU A 44 3.67 -12.70 -1.14
N GLU A 45 3.87 -11.73 -2.02
CA GLU A 45 4.97 -10.76 -1.99
C GLU A 45 4.59 -9.50 -1.21
N ILE A 46 3.32 -9.11 -1.22
CA ILE A 46 2.82 -7.83 -0.67
C ILE A 46 3.39 -7.50 0.71
N VAL A 47 3.26 -8.43 1.65
CA VAL A 47 3.65 -8.18 3.06
C VAL A 47 5.17 -8.14 3.20
N PHE A 48 5.87 -9.06 2.54
CA PHE A 48 7.34 -9.13 2.59
C PHE A 48 7.98 -7.90 1.94
N TYR A 49 7.43 -7.45 0.81
CA TYR A 49 7.87 -6.25 0.11
C TYR A 49 7.68 -4.99 0.96
N ALA A 50 6.49 -4.83 1.55
CA ALA A 50 6.18 -3.73 2.44
C ALA A 50 7.10 -3.71 3.68
N GLU A 51 7.35 -4.89 4.27
CA GLU A 51 8.27 -5.03 5.41
C GLU A 51 9.71 -4.64 5.04
N GLY A 52 10.22 -5.12 3.91
CA GLY A 52 11.56 -4.79 3.44
C GLY A 52 11.78 -3.28 3.28
N LEU A 53 10.85 -2.58 2.63
CA LEU A 53 10.95 -1.12 2.46
C LEU A 53 10.85 -0.36 3.78
N LEU A 54 9.96 -0.79 4.67
CA LEU A 54 9.87 -0.23 6.02
C LEU A 54 11.19 -0.41 6.79
N MET A 55 11.86 -1.57 6.67
CA MET A 55 13.17 -1.82 7.27
C MET A 55 14.29 -0.96 6.66
N GLU A 56 14.17 -0.58 5.39
CA GLU A 56 15.07 0.35 4.70
C GLU A 56 14.81 1.82 5.06
N GLY A 57 13.82 2.10 5.92
CA GLY A 57 13.49 3.43 6.40
C GLY A 57 12.50 4.20 5.50
N PHE A 58 11.87 3.52 4.54
CA PHE A 58 10.70 4.08 3.87
C PHE A 58 9.50 4.11 4.82
N GLN A 59 8.58 4.99 4.49
CA GLN A 59 7.27 5.09 5.09
C GLN A 59 6.24 4.47 4.15
N LEU A 60 5.13 3.97 4.69
CA LEU A 60 4.10 3.26 3.96
C LEU A 60 2.71 3.76 4.35
N ALA A 61 1.87 3.98 3.35
CA ALA A 61 0.43 3.97 3.50
C ALA A 61 -0.13 2.93 2.54
N TRP A 62 -1.08 2.14 3.01
CA TRP A 62 -1.74 1.16 2.16
C TRP A 62 -3.26 1.25 2.28
N ASP A 63 -3.91 0.94 1.16
CA ASP A 63 -5.36 0.90 1.04
C ASP A 63 -5.75 -0.42 0.39
N HIS A 64 -6.73 -1.11 0.96
CA HIS A 64 -7.48 -2.11 0.22
C HIS A 64 -8.62 -1.40 -0.50
N VAL A 65 -8.58 -1.43 -1.82
CA VAL A 65 -9.43 -0.64 -2.70
C VAL A 65 -10.35 -1.58 -3.47
N SER A 66 -11.65 -1.29 -3.45
CA SER A 66 -12.60 -1.88 -4.39
C SER A 66 -12.76 -0.92 -5.56
N ASP A 67 -12.28 -1.31 -6.73
CA ASP A 67 -12.27 -0.48 -7.94
C ASP A 67 -13.18 -1.11 -9.03
N PRO A 68 -14.08 -0.33 -9.65
CA PRO A 68 -14.98 -0.87 -10.68
C PRO A 68 -14.29 -1.30 -11.98
N GLY A 69 -13.11 -0.77 -12.27
CA GLY A 69 -12.30 -1.07 -13.46
C GLY A 69 -11.25 -2.15 -13.24
N LEU A 70 -10.63 -2.20 -12.05
CA LEU A 70 -9.54 -3.14 -11.73
C LEU A 70 -9.95 -4.28 -10.79
N GLY A 71 -11.11 -4.16 -10.12
CA GLY A 71 -11.50 -5.06 -9.03
C GLY A 71 -10.79 -4.72 -7.72
N ASP A 72 -10.97 -5.61 -6.74
CA ASP A 72 -10.36 -5.47 -5.41
C ASP A 72 -8.85 -5.65 -5.50
N HIS A 73 -8.08 -4.66 -5.03
CA HIS A 73 -6.62 -4.67 -5.05
C HIS A 73 -6.06 -3.90 -3.85
N ILE A 74 -4.76 -4.08 -3.57
CA ILE A 74 -4.05 -3.28 -2.59
C ILE A 74 -3.30 -2.15 -3.29
N ARG A 75 -3.40 -0.94 -2.79
CA ARG A 75 -2.53 0.17 -3.15
C ARG A 75 -1.48 0.34 -2.07
N LEU A 76 -0.19 0.34 -2.42
CA LEU A 76 0.92 0.60 -1.52
C LEU A 76 1.59 1.93 -1.94
N CYS A 77 1.58 2.93 -1.07
CA CYS A 77 2.19 4.24 -1.32
C CYS A 77 3.43 4.38 -0.43
N PHE A 78 4.59 4.53 -1.06
CA PHE A 78 5.89 4.64 -0.38
C PHE A 78 6.50 6.03 -0.54
N TRP A 79 7.10 6.54 0.54
CA TRP A 79 7.85 7.81 0.56
C TRP A 79 8.98 7.77 1.60
N GLN A 80 9.85 8.79 1.59
CA GLN A 80 10.84 9.03 2.65
C GLN A 80 10.70 10.47 3.16
N GLY A 81 11.00 10.67 4.45
CA GLY A 81 10.88 11.97 5.11
C GLY A 81 9.45 12.28 5.56
N ASP A 82 9.08 13.56 5.51
CA ASP A 82 7.79 14.04 5.98
C ASP A 82 6.61 13.41 5.22
N ARG A 83 5.50 13.22 5.91
CA ARG A 83 4.29 12.62 5.34
C ARG A 83 3.72 13.50 4.22
N PRO A 84 3.63 13.00 2.97
CA PRO A 84 2.99 13.71 1.87
C PRO A 84 1.46 13.62 1.96
N ALA A 85 0.78 14.44 1.16
CA ALA A 85 -0.60 14.16 0.80
C ALA A 85 -0.66 12.85 -0.01
N LEU A 86 -1.47 11.89 0.42
CA LEU A 86 -1.66 10.63 -0.30
C LEU A 86 -2.49 10.87 -1.58
N PRO A 87 -2.25 10.08 -2.64
CA PRO A 87 -3.01 10.23 -3.87
C PRO A 87 -4.48 9.86 -3.63
N ASP A 88 -5.39 10.61 -4.27
CA ASP A 88 -6.81 10.29 -4.25
C ASP A 88 -7.07 8.90 -4.85
N LEU A 89 -8.19 8.29 -4.48
CA LEU A 89 -8.62 7.05 -5.11
C LEU A 89 -9.15 7.32 -6.52
N PRO A 90 -9.04 6.33 -7.44
CA PRO A 90 -9.70 6.42 -8.74
C PRO A 90 -11.20 6.71 -8.61
N SER A 91 -11.77 7.39 -9.60
CA SER A 91 -13.19 7.73 -9.63
C SER A 91 -14.08 6.49 -9.51
N GLY A 92 -14.93 6.46 -8.47
CA GLY A 92 -15.84 5.35 -8.20
C GLY A 92 -15.22 4.21 -7.38
N ALA A 93 -13.90 4.26 -7.12
CA ALA A 93 -13.25 3.32 -6.22
C ALA A 93 -13.55 3.66 -4.75
N THR A 94 -13.59 2.64 -3.90
CA THR A 94 -13.87 2.77 -2.45
C THR A 94 -12.77 2.12 -1.63
N ARG A 95 -12.26 2.83 -0.62
CA ARG A 95 -11.38 2.23 0.38
C ARG A 95 -12.18 1.35 1.33
N LEU A 96 -11.85 0.07 1.35
CA LEU A 96 -12.44 -0.93 2.26
C LEU A 96 -11.73 -0.94 3.60
N THR A 97 -10.40 -0.83 3.60
CA THR A 97 -9.58 -0.71 4.80
C THR A 97 -8.20 -0.14 4.45
N GLY A 98 -7.36 0.10 5.44
CA GLY A 98 -5.97 0.46 5.20
C GLY A 98 -5.21 0.79 6.47
N GLY A 99 -3.95 1.15 6.29
CA GLY A 99 -3.03 1.48 7.37
C GLY A 99 -2.00 2.50 6.91
N THR A 100 -1.32 3.13 7.87
CA THR A 100 -0.23 4.06 7.58
C THR A 100 0.80 3.93 8.69
N SER A 101 2.08 3.88 8.33
CA SER A 101 3.18 4.04 9.28
C SER A 101 3.11 5.43 9.92
N ALA A 102 3.56 5.52 11.17
CA ALA A 102 3.70 6.76 11.87
C ALA A 102 4.98 7.45 11.37
N ALA A 103 4.83 8.30 10.36
CA ALA A 103 5.86 9.24 9.97
C ALA A 103 6.27 10.14 11.15
#